data_AF-A0AAV3XI71-F1
#
_entry.id   AF-A0AAV3XI71-F1
#
_cell.length_a   1.000
_cell.length_b   1.000
_cell.length_c   1.000
_cell.angle_alpha   90.00
_cell.angle_beta   90.00
_cell.angle_gamma   90.00
#
_symmetry.space_group_name_H-M   'P 1'
#
loop_
_entity.id
_entity.type
_entity.pdbx_description
1 polymer ?
#
loop_
_entity_poly.entity_id
_entity_poly.type
_entity_poly.pdbx_seq_one_letter_code
_entity_poly.pdbx_strand_id
1 'polypeptide(L)'
;MQNAEYENQYKQTVVGFFNSRTNYDNDYTIRRTLPLLDLVGLKKGQKVLDVATGTGIIAIAAAQIVGSEGKVIGIDFSSGMLNQARQKIEEIG
;
A
#
# COMPACT_ATOMS: atom_id res chain seq x y z
N MET A 1 -5.87 -17.30 -29.02
CA MET A 1 -4.55 -17.55 -28.39
C MET A 1 -3.73 -16.27 -28.24
N GLN A 2 -3.66 -15.40 -29.27
CA GLN A 2 -2.87 -14.15 -29.24
C GLN A 2 -3.27 -13.13 -28.14
N ASN A 3 -4.55 -13.04 -27.77
CA ASN A 3 -5.02 -12.10 -26.74
C ASN A 3 -4.54 -12.44 -25.32
N ALA A 4 -4.44 -13.74 -24.99
CA ALA A 4 -4.03 -14.17 -23.65
C ALA A 4 -2.52 -13.92 -23.41
N GLU A 5 -1.72 -14.07 -24.46
CA GLU A 5 -0.28 -13.78 -24.41
C GLU A 5 0.01 -12.29 -24.26
N TYR A 6 -0.69 -11.45 -25.04
CA TYR A 6 -0.63 -10.00 -24.89
C TYR A 6 -1.04 -9.55 -23.48
N GLU A 7 -2.15 -10.08 -22.95
CA GLU A 7 -2.62 -9.74 -21.60
C GLU A 7 -1.59 -10.10 -20.53
N ASN A 8 -0.95 -11.28 -20.65
CA ASN A 8 0.10 -11.70 -19.73
C ASN A 8 1.32 -10.77 -19.81
N GLN A 9 1.77 -10.42 -21.02
CA GLN A 9 2.89 -9.50 -21.20
C GLN A 9 2.60 -8.11 -20.62
N TYR A 10 1.38 -7.61 -20.84
CA TYR A 10 0.94 -6.33 -20.27
C TYR A 10 0.95 -6.37 -18.74
N LYS A 11 0.39 -7.42 -18.12
CA LYS A 11 0.42 -7.60 -16.66
C LYS A 11 1.85 -7.61 -16.11
N GLN A 12 2.77 -8.34 -16.75
CA GLN A 12 4.18 -8.36 -16.34
C GLN A 12 4.84 -7.00 -16.47
N THR A 13 4.51 -6.23 -17.51
CA THR A 13 5.00 -4.85 -17.69
C THR A 13 4.53 -3.94 -16.57
N VAL A 14 3.25 -4.02 -16.20
CA VAL A 14 2.69 -3.25 -15.08
C VAL A 14 3.36 -3.65 -13.76
N VAL A 15 3.50 -4.95 -13.48
CA VAL A 15 4.18 -5.44 -12.27
C VAL A 15 5.63 -4.94 -12.21
N GLY A 16 6.38 -5.07 -13.30
CA GLY A 16 7.76 -4.60 -13.38
C GLY A 16 7.91 -3.10 -13.13
N PHE A 17 7.01 -2.30 -13.70
CA PHE A 17 6.97 -0.86 -13.48
C PHE A 17 6.81 -0.50 -12.01
N PHE A 18 5.81 -1.07 -11.33
CA PHE A 18 5.57 -0.78 -9.91
C PHE A 18 6.64 -1.37 -8.98
N ASN A 19 7.17 -2.55 -9.28
CA ASN A 19 8.28 -3.15 -8.53
C ASN A 19 9.55 -2.28 -8.53
N SER A 20 9.77 -1.51 -9.60
CA SER A 20 10.95 -0.64 -9.73
C SER A 20 10.80 0.73 -9.03
N ARG A 21 9.64 1.05 -8.46
CA ARG A 21 9.39 2.36 -7.83
C ARG A 21 10.02 2.41 -6.43
N THR A 22 11.00 3.29 -6.26
CA THR A 22 11.70 3.52 -4.98
C THR A 22 11.44 4.90 -4.36
N ASN A 23 10.90 5.85 -5.12
CA ASN A 23 10.63 7.22 -4.66
C ASN A 23 9.12 7.51 -4.54
N TYR A 24 8.35 6.51 -4.12
CA TYR A 24 6.89 6.63 -4.02
C TYR A 24 6.48 7.47 -2.81
N ASP A 25 7.28 7.46 -1.75
CA ASP A 25 7.09 8.17 -0.47
C ASP A 25 7.60 9.60 -0.52
N ASN A 26 7.31 10.30 -1.61
CA ASN A 26 7.63 11.71 -1.74
C ASN A 26 6.53 12.59 -1.11
N ASP A 27 6.93 13.81 -0.86
CA ASP A 27 6.11 14.93 -0.38
C ASP A 27 4.75 15.06 -1.07
N TYR A 28 4.70 14.88 -2.40
CA TYR A 28 3.45 14.99 -3.15
C TYR A 28 2.50 13.82 -2.84
N THR A 29 3.01 12.58 -2.79
CA THR A 29 2.22 11.41 -2.44
C THR A 29 1.68 11.50 -1.02
N ILE A 30 2.53 11.87 -0.05
CA ILE A 30 2.12 11.95 1.36
C ILE A 30 1.02 13.00 1.56
N ARG A 31 1.21 14.20 0.98
CA ARG A 31 0.24 15.31 1.10
C ARG A 31 -1.13 14.99 0.53
N ARG A 32 -1.22 14.15 -0.50
CA ARG A 32 -2.50 13.78 -1.11
C ARG A 32 -3.17 12.56 -0.47
N THR A 33 -2.40 11.65 0.14
CA THR A 33 -2.95 10.39 0.65
C THR A 33 -3.39 10.50 2.10
N LEU A 34 -2.58 11.06 3.01
CA LEU A 34 -2.91 11.08 4.44
C LEU A 34 -4.28 11.70 4.79
N PRO A 35 -4.72 12.81 4.14
CA PRO A 35 -6.05 13.38 4.41
C PRO A 35 -7.22 12.44 4.08
N LEU A 36 -7.01 11.38 3.30
CA LEU A 36 -8.04 10.37 3.04
C LEU A 36 -8.46 9.64 4.32
N LEU A 37 -7.58 9.53 5.32
CA LEU A 37 -7.91 8.90 6.59
C LEU A 37 -8.97 9.68 7.38
N ASP A 38 -8.96 11.01 7.27
CA ASP A 38 -9.97 11.87 7.90
C ASP A 38 -11.35 11.65 7.27
N LEU A 39 -11.40 11.42 5.96
CA LEU A 39 -12.64 11.14 5.22
C LEU A 39 -13.22 9.77 5.54
N VAL A 40 -12.35 8.78 5.79
CA VAL A 40 -12.77 7.42 6.16
C VAL A 40 -13.30 7.39 7.61
N GLY A 41 -12.76 8.23 8.48
CA GLY A 41 -13.23 8.36 9.86
C GLY A 41 -12.95 7.12 10.72
N LEU A 42 -11.77 6.50 10.56
CA LEU A 42 -11.37 5.29 11.28
C LEU A 42 -11.47 5.44 12.81
N LYS A 43 -11.81 4.35 13.48
CA LYS A 43 -11.96 4.25 14.93
C LYS A 43 -11.09 3.12 15.50
N LYS A 44 -10.74 3.25 16.78
CA LYS A 44 -10.05 2.21 17.54
C LYS A 44 -10.78 0.87 17.46
N GLY A 45 -10.03 -0.22 17.37
CA GLY A 45 -10.56 -1.58 17.29
C GLY A 45 -11.08 -2.00 15.91
N GLN A 46 -11.12 -1.11 14.92
CA GLN A 46 -11.59 -1.46 13.58
C GLN A 46 -10.62 -2.35 12.80
N LYS A 47 -11.19 -3.11 11.86
CA LYS A 47 -10.45 -3.93 10.91
C LYS A 47 -10.49 -3.26 9.54
N VAL A 48 -9.33 -3.07 8.92
CA VAL A 48 -9.17 -2.33 7.66
C VAL A 48 -8.45 -3.20 6.63
N LEU A 49 -8.92 -3.16 5.39
CA LEU A 49 -8.23 -3.68 4.22
C LEU A 49 -7.82 -2.50 3.34
N ASP A 50 -6.52 -2.29 3.18
CA ASP A 50 -5.95 -1.28 2.28
C ASP A 50 -5.54 -1.94 0.96
N VAL A 51 -6.26 -1.62 -0.13
CA VAL A 51 -6.10 -2.23 -1.44
C VAL A 51 -5.22 -1.36 -2.32
N ALA A 52 -4.21 -1.97 -2.94
CA ALA A 52 -3.12 -1.23 -3.60
C ALA A 52 -2.37 -0.34 -2.59
N THR A 53 -1.99 -0.96 -1.45
CA THR A 53 -1.34 -0.29 -0.32
C THR A 53 0.01 0.34 -0.70
N GLY A 54 0.61 -0.10 -1.81
CA GLY A 54 1.91 0.34 -2.27
C GLY A 54 2.97 0.15 -1.19
N THR A 55 3.68 1.23 -0.88
CA THR A 55 4.68 1.27 0.19
C THR A 55 4.06 1.32 1.58
N GLY A 56 2.73 1.32 1.73
CA GLY A 56 2.06 1.23 3.03
C GLY A 56 1.85 2.56 3.76
N ILE A 57 1.95 3.72 3.09
CA ILE A 57 1.73 5.05 3.72
C ILE A 57 0.38 5.08 4.47
N ILE A 58 -0.69 4.65 3.81
CA ILE A 58 -2.05 4.63 4.39
C ILE A 58 -2.20 3.51 5.41
N ALA A 59 -1.84 2.27 5.06
CA ALA A 59 -1.97 1.13 5.96
C ALA A 59 -1.25 1.33 7.31
N ILE A 60 -0.03 1.88 7.30
CA ILE A 60 0.75 2.11 8.53
C ILE A 60 0.08 3.21 9.38
N ALA A 61 -0.32 4.32 8.77
CA ALA A 61 -1.02 5.40 9.48
C ALA A 61 -2.40 4.93 10.02
N ALA A 62 -3.13 4.11 9.25
CA ALA A 62 -4.38 3.50 9.69
C ALA A 62 -4.15 2.57 10.89
N ALA A 63 -3.05 1.80 10.92
CA ALA A 63 -2.71 0.90 12.02
C ALA A 63 -2.54 1.66 13.35
N GLN A 64 -1.91 2.85 13.30
CA GLN A 64 -1.76 3.72 14.46
C GLN A 64 -3.11 4.22 14.99
N ILE A 65 -4.08 4.49 14.11
CA ILE A 65 -5.42 4.96 14.50
C ILE A 65 -6.27 3.84 15.11
N VAL A 66 -6.30 2.66 14.48
CA VAL A 66 -7.12 1.54 14.96
C VAL A 66 -6.54 0.91 16.23
N GLY A 67 -5.25 1.08 16.48
CA GLY A 67 -4.57 0.64 17.70
C GLY A 67 -4.44 -0.89 17.83
N SER A 68 -3.96 -1.33 18.99
CA SER A 68 -3.63 -2.75 19.27
C SER A 68 -4.83 -3.70 19.25
N GLU A 69 -6.03 -3.19 19.49
CA GLU A 69 -7.28 -3.97 19.38
C GLU A 69 -7.81 -4.05 17.94
N GLY A 70 -7.26 -3.23 17.04
CA GLY A 70 -7.61 -3.20 15.62
C GLY A 70 -6.70 -4.09 14.78
N LYS A 71 -6.96 -4.10 13.47
CA LYS A 71 -6.09 -4.80 12.51
C LYS A 71 -6.13 -4.11 11.15
N VAL A 72 -4.96 -3.92 10.54
CA VAL A 72 -4.86 -3.45 9.16
C VAL A 72 -4.18 -4.53 8.32
N ILE A 73 -4.76 -4.81 7.16
CA ILE A 73 -4.19 -5.70 6.15
C ILE A 73 -3.96 -4.85 4.90
N GLY A 74 -2.70 -4.68 4.51
CA GLY A 74 -2.35 -4.05 3.24
C GLY A 74 -2.10 -5.12 2.17
N ILE A 75 -2.68 -4.95 0.99
CA ILE A 75 -2.41 -5.81 -0.17
C ILE A 75 -1.94 -4.98 -1.36
N ASP A 76 -0.98 -5.53 -2.09
CA ASP A 76 -0.50 -4.99 -3.35
C ASP A 76 0.03 -6.13 -4.22
N PHE A 77 -0.03 -5.97 -5.54
CA PHE A 77 0.57 -6.94 -6.47
C PHE A 77 2.08 -6.73 -6.60
N SER A 78 2.58 -5.54 -6.27
CA SER A 78 3.99 -5.20 -6.36
C SER A 78 4.76 -5.69 -5.14
N SER A 79 5.54 -6.75 -5.32
CA SER A 79 6.46 -7.23 -4.29
C SER A 79 7.50 -6.17 -3.89
N GLY A 80 7.97 -5.36 -4.85
CA GLY A 80 8.92 -4.28 -4.59
C GLY A 80 8.36 -3.20 -3.67
N MET A 81 7.07 -2.85 -3.83
CA MET A 81 6.40 -1.90 -2.94
C MET A 81 6.10 -2.51 -1.57
N LEU A 82 5.63 -3.76 -1.52
CA LEU A 82 5.39 -4.46 -0.25
C LEU A 82 6.67 -4.64 0.57
N ASN A 83 7.82 -4.84 -0.07
CA ASN A 83 9.10 -4.93 0.64
C ASN A 83 9.45 -3.62 1.34
N GLN A 84 9.25 -2.47 0.68
CA GLN A 84 9.41 -1.15 1.31
C GLN A 84 8.42 -0.96 2.46
N ALA A 85 7.17 -1.40 2.30
CA ALA A 85 6.17 -1.35 3.36
C ALA A 85 6.60 -2.15 4.60
N ARG A 86 7.10 -3.38 4.39
CA ARG A 86 7.61 -4.24 5.48
C ARG A 86 8.81 -3.62 6.19
N GLN A 87 9.78 -3.11 5.44
CA GLN A 87 10.95 -2.43 6.01
C GLN A 87 10.55 -1.27 6.93
N LYS A 88 9.61 -0.42 6.48
CA LYS A 88 9.11 0.68 7.33
C LYS A 88 8.38 0.19 8.57
N ILE A 89 7.63 -0.91 8.49
CA ILE A 89 6.99 -1.51 9.67
C ILE A 89 8.05 -2.00 10.66
N GLU A 90 9.09 -2.70 10.16
CA GLU A 90 10.20 -3.17 10.99
C GLU A 90 10.97 -2.02 11.67
N GLU A 91 11.13 -0.88 10.99
CA GLU A 91 11.77 0.33 11.54
C GLU A 91 10.94 1.02 12.64
N ILE A 92 9.61 0.94 12.56
CA ILE A 92 8.69 1.58 13.51
C ILE A 92 8.54 0.73 14.79
N GLY A 93 8.74 -0.59 14.70
CA GLY A 93 8.52 -1.56 15.78
C GLY A 93 7.05 -1.93 15.98
#